data_AF-A0A3D0N4N8-F1
#
_entry.id   AF-A0A3D0N4N8-F1
#
_cell.length_a   1.000
_cell.length_b   1.000
_cell.length_c   1.000
_cell.angle_alpha   90.00
_cell.angle_beta   90.00
_cell.angle_gamma   90.00
#
_symmetry.space_group_name_H-M   'P 1'
#
loop_
_entity.id
_entity.type
_entity.pdbx_description
1 polymer ?
#
loop_
_entity_poly.entity_id
_entity_poly.type
_entity_poly.pdbx_seq_one_letter_code
_entity_poly.pdbx_strand_id
1 'polypeptide(L)'
;DGCISLARTISAGRSSYRICGEASTMADLRAIGEHLADIHGQHEHQSLIHERSHRRFLDAFGGQEHLALLGRFAETWRELSEAIRRREKLATDERTRAQRLDLLRYQVQELDDAGLSPDEDEELAAERARLMHYEKLREGLLAAWDALRGDESGGAVEQLRVAQDNADELAKIDTKLEAAAGLLLDAVSQAEDAARLIRAYLEAMEEDPERINEVEAPEPHCRPEAQVRRHGARDA
;
A
#
# COMPACT_ATOMS: atom_id res chain seq x y z
N ASP A 1 -1.30 -69.64 14.96
CA ASP A 1 -1.92 -69.93 13.65
C ASP A 1 -2.36 -68.65 12.97
N GLY A 2 -1.48 -68.08 12.12
CA GLY A 2 -1.67 -66.78 11.47
C GLY A 2 -2.22 -66.93 10.05
N CYS A 3 -3.53 -67.10 9.92
CA CYS A 3 -4.19 -67.23 8.61
C CYS A 3 -4.65 -65.85 8.13
N ILE A 4 -4.14 -65.40 6.96
CA ILE A 4 -4.61 -64.19 6.28
C ILE A 4 -5.67 -64.62 5.26
N SER A 5 -6.88 -64.05 5.36
CA SER A 5 -7.98 -64.35 4.43
C SER A 5 -8.16 -63.20 3.44
N LEU A 6 -8.00 -63.48 2.15
CA LEU A 6 -8.27 -62.53 1.07
C LEU A 6 -9.52 -62.99 0.31
N ALA A 7 -10.53 -62.15 0.23
CA ALA A 7 -11.78 -62.47 -0.43
C ALA A 7 -12.18 -61.39 -1.43
N ARG A 8 -12.51 -61.81 -2.65
CA ARG A 8 -13.14 -60.97 -3.67
C ARG A 8 -14.54 -61.51 -3.94
N THR A 9 -15.56 -60.69 -3.76
CA THR A 9 -16.95 -61.03 -4.10
C THR A 9 -17.36 -60.22 -5.32
N ILE A 10 -17.89 -60.90 -6.35
CA ILE A 10 -18.32 -60.27 -7.60
C ILE A 10 -19.83 -60.46 -7.72
N SER A 11 -20.57 -59.35 -7.77
CA SER A 11 -22.04 -59.34 -7.86
C SER A 11 -22.49 -58.28 -8.84
N ALA A 12 -23.23 -58.68 -9.88
CA ALA A 12 -23.91 -57.83 -10.88
C ALA A 12 -23.24 -56.46 -11.16
N GLY A 13 -21.99 -56.50 -11.64
CA GLY A 13 -21.23 -55.29 -12.05
C GLY A 13 -20.42 -54.61 -10.95
N ARG A 14 -20.51 -55.04 -9.68
CA ARG A 14 -19.73 -54.48 -8.56
C ARG A 14 -18.87 -55.55 -7.91
N SER A 15 -17.57 -55.29 -7.80
CA SER A 15 -16.63 -56.11 -7.06
C SER A 15 -16.35 -55.49 -5.70
N SER A 16 -16.50 -56.28 -4.62
CA SER A 16 -16.05 -55.93 -3.28
C SER A 16 -14.84 -56.77 -2.88
N TYR A 17 -13.93 -56.15 -2.13
CA TYR A 17 -12.67 -56.75 -1.70
C TYR A 17 -12.64 -56.75 -0.18
N ARG A 18 -12.19 -57.85 0.41
CA ARG A 18 -12.03 -57.99 1.85
C ARG A 18 -10.70 -58.62 2.21
N ILE A 19 -10.05 -58.06 3.22
CA ILE A 19 -8.81 -58.57 3.85
C ILE A 19 -9.16 -58.90 5.30
N CYS A 20 -8.98 -60.15 5.71
CA CYS A 20 -9.33 -60.67 7.03
C CYS A 20 -10.77 -60.33 7.49
N GLY A 21 -11.70 -60.19 6.54
CA GLY A 21 -13.10 -59.86 6.80
C GLY A 21 -13.46 -58.37 6.70
N GLU A 22 -12.48 -57.46 6.71
CA GLU A 22 -12.71 -56.01 6.58
C GLU A 22 -12.74 -55.56 5.13
N ALA A 23 -13.53 -54.54 4.81
CA ALA A 23 -13.61 -53.98 3.47
C ALA A 23 -12.31 -53.26 3.09
N SER A 24 -11.77 -53.57 1.91
CA SER A 24 -10.49 -53.01 1.43
C SER A 24 -10.57 -52.60 -0.03
N THR A 25 -9.52 -51.96 -0.54
CA THR A 25 -9.46 -51.59 -1.95
C THR A 25 -8.81 -52.68 -2.80
N MET A 26 -8.97 -52.57 -4.11
CA MET A 26 -8.28 -53.46 -5.06
C MET A 26 -6.75 -53.28 -5.00
N ALA A 27 -6.27 -52.07 -4.69
CA ALA A 27 -4.84 -51.79 -4.59
C ALA A 27 -4.21 -52.54 -3.41
N ASP A 28 -4.89 -52.54 -2.26
CA ASP A 28 -4.42 -53.25 -1.06
C ASP A 28 -4.41 -54.76 -1.29
N LEU A 29 -5.46 -55.30 -1.91
CA LEU A 29 -5.55 -56.72 -2.20
C LEU A 29 -4.48 -57.16 -3.22
N ARG A 30 -4.12 -56.30 -4.19
CA ARG A 30 -3.00 -56.54 -5.13
C ARG A 30 -1.65 -56.49 -4.43
N ALA A 31 -1.38 -55.45 -3.64
CA ALA A 31 -0.11 -55.28 -2.94
C ALA A 31 0.21 -56.47 -2.01
N ILE A 32 -0.82 -57.05 -1.37
CA ILE A 32 -0.66 -58.26 -0.55
C ILE A 32 -0.62 -59.53 -1.42
N GLY A 33 -1.49 -59.61 -2.44
CA GLY A 33 -1.55 -60.75 -3.36
C GLY A 33 -0.23 -61.02 -4.08
N GLU A 34 0.48 -59.96 -4.50
CA GLU A 34 1.80 -60.01 -5.14
C GLU A 34 2.88 -60.69 -4.28
N HIS A 35 2.70 -60.76 -2.96
CA HIS A 35 3.63 -61.40 -2.04
C HIS A 35 3.20 -62.81 -1.59
N LEU A 36 1.92 -63.19 -1.79
CA LEU A 36 1.34 -64.42 -1.22
C LEU A 36 1.00 -65.49 -2.25
N ALA A 37 0.66 -65.13 -3.49
CA ALA A 37 0.28 -66.09 -4.51
C ALA A 37 0.72 -65.66 -5.91
N ASP A 38 1.43 -66.54 -6.62
CA ASP A 38 1.81 -66.33 -8.01
C ASP A 38 0.90 -67.17 -8.91
N ILE A 39 -0.11 -66.54 -9.52
CA ILE A 39 -1.13 -67.24 -10.30
C ILE A 39 -0.61 -67.51 -11.71
N HIS A 40 -0.22 -68.75 -11.98
CA HIS A 40 0.21 -69.20 -13.30
C HIS A 40 -1.03 -69.62 -14.12
N GLY A 41 -1.32 -68.89 -15.20
CA GLY A 41 -2.44 -69.18 -16.12
C GLY A 41 -2.15 -68.69 -17.54
N GLN A 42 -2.98 -69.06 -18.53
CA GLN A 42 -2.75 -68.89 -19.99
C GLN A 42 -2.69 -67.44 -20.54
N HIS A 43 -2.38 -66.44 -19.71
CA HIS A 43 -2.03 -65.07 -20.12
C HIS A 43 -0.65 -64.68 -19.56
N GLU A 44 0.36 -65.54 -19.78
CA GLU A 44 1.73 -65.45 -19.25
C GLU A 44 2.54 -64.20 -19.67
N HIS A 45 2.01 -63.28 -20.48
CA HIS A 45 2.79 -62.16 -21.00
C HIS A 45 2.79 -60.88 -20.15
N GLN A 46 2.09 -60.82 -19.02
CA GLN A 46 2.05 -59.60 -18.19
C GLN A 46 2.72 -59.71 -16.83
N SER A 47 3.39 -60.82 -16.54
CA SER A 47 4.20 -60.96 -15.33
C SER A 47 5.56 -61.58 -15.65
N LEU A 48 6.24 -61.02 -16.66
CA LEU A 48 7.72 -60.95 -16.68
C LEU A 48 8.17 -59.75 -15.79
N ILE A 49 7.65 -59.80 -14.56
CA ILE A 49 8.25 -59.53 -13.26
C ILE A 49 9.01 -58.21 -13.11
N HIS A 50 8.37 -57.26 -12.42
CA HIS A 50 8.92 -56.07 -11.76
C HIS A 50 10.46 -55.90 -11.86
N GLU A 51 10.92 -54.94 -12.67
CA GLU A 51 12.35 -54.62 -12.90
C GLU A 51 13.13 -54.36 -11.59
N ARG A 52 12.46 -53.80 -10.57
CA ARG A 52 13.01 -53.62 -9.21
C ARG A 52 13.31 -54.94 -8.50
N SER A 53 12.52 -55.99 -8.76
CA SER A 53 12.72 -57.33 -8.19
C SER A 53 13.88 -58.05 -8.87
N HIS A 54 14.05 -57.90 -10.18
CA HIS A 54 15.20 -58.47 -10.91
C HIS A 54 16.55 -57.99 -10.38
N ARG A 55 16.68 -56.69 -10.07
CA ARG A 55 17.89 -56.16 -9.47
C ARG A 55 18.18 -56.78 -8.10
N ARG A 56 17.15 -56.98 -7.25
CA ARG A 56 17.31 -57.65 -5.96
C ARG A 56 17.76 -59.10 -6.10
N PHE A 57 17.25 -59.84 -7.10
CA PHE A 57 17.70 -61.20 -7.38
C PHE A 57 19.16 -61.24 -7.87
N LEU A 58 19.54 -60.30 -8.75
CA LEU A 58 20.92 -60.18 -9.22
C LEU A 58 21.88 -59.79 -8.09
N ASP A 59 21.46 -58.87 -7.23
CA ASP A 59 22.23 -58.46 -6.04
C ASP A 59 22.36 -59.62 -5.04
N ALA A 60 21.33 -60.45 -4.87
CA ALA A 60 21.41 -61.65 -4.03
C ALA A 60 22.33 -62.73 -4.62
N PHE A 61 22.37 -62.86 -5.95
CA PHE A 61 23.28 -63.79 -6.64
C PHE A 61 24.76 -63.43 -6.43
N GLY A 62 25.08 -62.14 -6.26
CA GLY A 62 26.44 -61.65 -5.98
C GLY A 62 27.02 -62.09 -4.62
N GLY A 63 26.22 -62.76 -3.78
CA GLY A 63 26.67 -63.31 -2.49
C GLY A 63 26.86 -62.25 -1.40
N GLN A 64 27.36 -62.69 -0.23
CA GLN A 64 27.43 -61.86 0.98
C GLN A 64 28.37 -60.65 0.84
N GLU A 65 29.48 -60.79 0.09
CA GLU A 65 30.41 -59.69 -0.14
C GLU A 65 29.79 -58.55 -0.97
N HIS A 66 29.02 -58.88 -2.00
CA HIS A 66 28.29 -57.91 -2.81
C HIS A 66 27.20 -57.20 -2.00
N LEU A 67 26.44 -57.95 -1.19
CA LEU A 67 25.42 -57.37 -0.30
C LEU A 67 26.05 -56.42 0.75
N ALA A 68 27.22 -56.77 1.29
CA ALA A 68 27.96 -55.89 2.20
C ALA A 68 28.46 -54.61 1.48
N LEU A 69 28.90 -54.72 0.23
CA LEU A 69 29.29 -53.57 -0.59
C LEU A 69 28.09 -52.66 -0.88
N LEU A 70 26.92 -53.23 -1.21
CA LEU A 70 25.68 -52.48 -1.40
C LEU A 70 25.24 -51.75 -0.14
N GLY A 71 25.38 -52.39 1.03
CA GLY A 71 25.12 -51.74 2.32
C GLY A 71 26.01 -50.52 2.54
N ARG A 72 27.31 -50.65 2.29
CA ARG A 72 28.25 -49.50 2.37
C ARG A 72 27.90 -48.42 1.35
N PHE A 73 27.59 -48.80 0.10
CA PHE A 73 27.19 -47.87 -0.93
C PHE A 73 25.91 -47.10 -0.54
N ALA A 74 24.91 -47.79 0.00
CA ALA A 74 23.67 -47.18 0.44
C ALA A 74 23.91 -46.17 1.58
N GLU A 75 24.79 -46.50 2.53
CA GLU A 75 25.16 -45.59 3.61
C GLU A 75 25.90 -44.36 3.10
N THR A 76 26.94 -44.53 2.28
CA THR A 76 27.66 -43.41 1.64
C THR A 76 26.73 -42.55 0.79
N TRP A 77 25.80 -43.17 0.07
CA TRP A 77 24.81 -42.46 -0.73
C TRP A 77 23.83 -41.65 0.13
N ARG A 78 23.42 -42.19 1.29
CA ARG A 78 22.58 -41.51 2.26
C ARG A 78 23.28 -40.28 2.81
N GLU A 79 24.54 -40.42 3.25
CA GLU A 79 25.36 -39.31 3.74
C GLU A 79 25.55 -38.22 2.69
N LEU A 80 25.86 -38.61 1.44
CA LEU A 80 25.98 -37.68 0.32
C LEU A 80 24.68 -36.93 0.05
N SER A 81 23.55 -37.64 0.05
CA SER A 81 22.22 -37.06 -0.17
C SER A 81 21.87 -36.05 0.93
N GLU A 82 22.17 -36.37 2.18
CA GLU A 82 21.98 -35.46 3.32
C GLU A 82 22.90 -34.23 3.24
N ALA A 83 24.16 -34.41 2.79
CA ALA A 83 25.09 -33.30 2.57
C ALA A 83 24.62 -32.35 1.44
N ILE A 84 24.13 -32.90 0.33
CA ILE A 84 23.57 -32.12 -0.78
C ILE A 84 22.36 -31.31 -0.30
N ARG A 85 21.40 -31.94 0.38
CA ARG A 85 20.21 -31.24 0.92
C ARG A 85 20.58 -30.11 1.88
N ARG A 86 21.56 -30.33 2.77
CA ARG A 86 22.05 -29.28 3.68
C ARG A 86 22.66 -28.11 2.91
N ARG A 87 23.47 -28.38 1.88
CA ARG A 87 24.07 -27.35 1.04
C ARG A 87 23.02 -26.53 0.29
N GLU A 88 22.01 -27.18 -0.29
CA GLU A 88 20.92 -26.49 -0.99
C GLU A 88 20.11 -25.60 -0.07
N LYS A 89 19.83 -26.06 1.16
CA LYS A 89 19.13 -25.26 2.18
C LYS A 89 19.93 -24.00 2.52
N LEU A 90 21.22 -24.14 2.82
CA LEU A 90 22.10 -23.00 3.13
C LEU A 90 22.19 -22.01 1.95
N ALA A 91 22.29 -22.51 0.72
CA ALA A 91 22.33 -21.66 -0.46
C ALA A 91 21.02 -20.87 -0.67
N THR A 92 19.88 -21.49 -0.34
CA THR A 92 18.57 -20.83 -0.41
C THR A 92 18.45 -19.75 0.67
N ASP A 93 18.86 -20.05 1.90
CA ASP A 93 18.86 -19.11 3.02
C ASP A 93 19.74 -17.88 2.72
N GLU A 94 20.92 -18.09 2.12
CA GLU A 94 21.82 -17.00 1.72
C GLU A 94 21.20 -16.11 0.64
N ARG A 95 20.55 -16.69 -0.38
CA ARG A 95 19.86 -15.92 -1.42
C ARG A 95 18.72 -15.09 -0.85
N THR A 96 17.91 -15.65 0.03
CA THR A 96 16.82 -14.92 0.71
C THR A 96 17.37 -13.81 1.60
N ARG A 97 18.48 -14.06 2.30
CA ARG A 97 19.16 -13.06 3.13
C ARG A 97 19.71 -11.90 2.30
N ALA A 98 20.36 -12.19 1.16
CA ALA A 98 20.87 -11.17 0.24
C ALA A 98 19.74 -10.29 -0.31
N GLN A 99 18.63 -10.90 -0.76
CA GLN A 99 17.46 -10.15 -1.23
C GLN A 99 16.86 -9.26 -0.14
N ARG A 100 16.77 -9.76 1.10
CA ARG A 100 16.27 -8.96 2.23
C ARG A 100 17.20 -7.79 2.55
N LEU A 101 18.51 -8.02 2.48
CA LEU A 101 19.52 -6.99 2.74
C LEU A 101 19.49 -5.89 1.67
N ASP A 102 19.33 -6.25 0.40
CA ASP A 102 19.18 -5.29 -0.68
C ASP A 102 17.89 -4.47 -0.55
N LEU A 103 16.78 -5.10 -0.18
CA LEU A 103 15.52 -4.38 0.09
C LEU A 103 15.68 -3.39 1.25
N LEU A 104 16.28 -3.82 2.36
CA LEU A 104 16.50 -2.95 3.51
C LEU A 104 17.44 -1.79 3.17
N ARG A 105 18.51 -2.05 2.42
CA ARG A 105 19.42 -0.99 1.94
C ARG A 105 18.70 0.01 1.05
N TYR A 106 17.84 -0.46 0.14
CA TYR A 106 17.04 0.42 -0.70
C TYR A 106 16.10 1.29 0.14
N GLN A 107 15.39 0.70 1.11
CA GLN A 107 14.50 1.43 2.01
C GLN A 107 15.25 2.47 2.86
N VAL A 108 16.44 2.14 3.37
CA VAL A 108 17.27 3.09 4.12
C VAL A 108 17.73 4.23 3.23
N GLN A 109 18.24 3.94 2.03
CA GLN A 109 18.66 4.98 1.09
C GLN A 109 17.48 5.89 0.70
N GLU A 110 16.30 5.32 0.50
CA GLU A 110 15.09 6.10 0.19
C GLU A 110 14.70 7.04 1.34
N LEU A 111 14.89 6.63 2.59
CA LEU A 111 14.65 7.48 3.77
C LEU A 111 15.74 8.55 3.94
N ASP A 112 17.01 8.20 3.73
CA ASP A 112 18.13 9.14 3.80
C ASP A 112 18.01 10.21 2.70
N ASP A 113 17.65 9.82 1.48
CA ASP A 113 17.43 10.73 0.35
C ASP A 113 16.20 11.64 0.57
N ALA A 114 15.22 11.20 1.36
CA ALA A 114 14.04 11.99 1.68
C ALA A 114 14.32 13.13 2.67
N GLY A 115 15.45 13.08 3.41
CA GLY A 115 15.89 14.19 4.25
C GLY A 115 14.90 14.62 5.34
N LEU A 116 14.04 13.69 5.79
CA LEU A 116 12.93 13.98 6.70
C LEU A 116 13.43 14.53 8.04
N SER A 117 12.88 15.67 8.46
CA SER A 117 13.09 16.21 9.80
C SER A 117 11.91 15.83 10.70
N PRO A 118 12.12 15.40 11.96
CA PRO A 118 11.03 15.08 12.88
C PRO A 118 10.09 16.26 13.14
N ASP A 119 10.56 17.50 12.92
CA ASP A 119 9.80 18.73 13.15
C ASP A 119 9.19 19.30 11.85
N GLU A 120 9.44 18.67 10.68
CA GLU A 120 9.01 19.16 9.36
C GLU A 120 7.48 19.31 9.25
N ASP A 121 6.72 18.37 9.82
CA ASP A 121 5.25 18.43 9.81
C ASP A 121 4.72 19.64 10.60
N GLU A 122 5.35 19.97 11.73
CA GLU A 122 4.95 21.11 12.55
C GLU A 122 5.32 22.45 11.87
N GLU A 123 6.51 22.52 11.27
CA GLU A 123 6.96 23.68 10.51
C GLU A 123 6.06 23.93 9.28
N LEU A 124 5.76 22.88 8.50
CA LEU A 124 4.88 22.98 7.34
C LEU A 124 3.43 23.34 7.72
N ALA A 125 2.91 22.82 8.83
CA ALA A 125 1.59 23.16 9.32
C ALA A 125 1.50 24.63 9.77
N ALA A 126 2.52 25.13 10.48
CA ALA A 126 2.62 26.52 10.90
C ALA A 126 2.68 27.46 9.69
N GLU A 127 3.48 27.11 8.67
CA GLU A 127 3.58 27.91 7.45
C GLU A 127 2.27 27.92 6.67
N ARG A 128 1.63 26.75 6.46
CA ARG A 128 0.30 26.68 5.81
C ARG A 128 -0.76 27.51 6.54
N ALA A 129 -0.76 27.53 7.86
CA ALA A 129 -1.69 28.36 8.62
C ALA A 129 -1.42 29.86 8.40
N ARG A 130 -0.14 30.27 8.35
CA ARG A 130 0.28 31.65 8.04
C ARG A 130 -0.18 32.07 6.64
N LEU A 131 -0.01 31.17 5.66
CA LEU A 131 -0.45 31.34 4.27
C LEU A 131 -1.95 31.57 4.13
N MET A 132 -2.74 30.66 4.70
CA MET A 132 -4.20 30.75 4.64
C MET A 132 -4.71 32.04 5.27
N HIS A 133 -4.09 32.49 6.37
CA HIS A 133 -4.45 33.77 6.98
C HIS A 133 -4.08 34.97 6.09
N TYR A 134 -2.95 34.91 5.39
CA TYR A 134 -2.52 35.95 4.46
C TYR A 134 -3.46 36.08 3.25
N GLU A 135 -3.76 34.96 2.58
CA GLU A 135 -4.68 34.94 1.44
C GLU A 135 -6.08 35.41 1.83
N LYS A 136 -6.61 34.88 2.94
CA LYS A 136 -7.92 35.28 3.45
C LYS A 136 -7.98 36.78 3.78
N LEU A 137 -6.89 37.34 4.31
CA LEU A 137 -6.79 38.77 4.57
C LEU A 137 -6.78 39.57 3.25
N ARG A 138 -5.97 39.15 2.27
CA ARG A 138 -5.87 39.81 0.95
C ARG A 138 -7.20 39.79 0.21
N GLU A 139 -7.86 38.64 0.14
CA GLU A 139 -9.17 38.50 -0.50
C GLU A 139 -10.23 39.37 0.19
N GLY A 140 -10.24 39.39 1.52
CA GLY A 140 -11.15 40.24 2.29
C GLY A 140 -10.93 41.73 2.04
N LEU A 141 -9.67 42.16 1.93
CA LEU A 141 -9.32 43.56 1.64
C LEU A 141 -9.68 43.95 0.21
N LEU A 142 -9.42 43.10 -0.79
CA LEU A 142 -9.83 43.33 -2.18
C LEU A 142 -11.35 43.45 -2.29
N ALA A 143 -12.09 42.52 -1.69
CA ALA A 143 -13.55 42.56 -1.68
C ALA A 143 -14.10 43.82 -1.00
N ALA A 144 -13.48 44.27 0.10
CA ALA A 144 -13.87 45.50 0.78
C ALA A 144 -13.56 46.75 -0.08
N TRP A 145 -12.41 46.77 -0.76
CA TRP A 145 -12.05 47.84 -1.69
C TRP A 145 -13.02 47.91 -2.86
N ASP A 146 -13.33 46.77 -3.47
CA ASP A 146 -14.29 46.65 -4.57
C ASP A 146 -15.69 47.09 -4.14
N ALA A 147 -16.14 46.73 -2.92
CA ALA A 147 -17.42 47.18 -2.41
C ALA A 147 -17.50 48.71 -2.19
N LEU A 148 -16.40 49.32 -1.75
CA LEU A 148 -16.33 50.77 -1.50
C LEU A 148 -16.22 51.58 -2.80
N ARG A 149 -15.37 51.15 -3.73
CA ARG A 149 -15.07 51.89 -4.97
C ARG A 149 -15.94 51.47 -6.15
N GLY A 150 -16.29 50.19 -6.23
CA GLY A 150 -17.01 49.61 -7.35
C GLY A 150 -16.22 49.66 -8.66
N ASP A 151 -16.81 49.10 -9.70
CA ASP A 151 -16.35 49.17 -11.08
C ASP A 151 -17.10 50.28 -11.85
N GLU A 152 -17.61 49.97 -13.05
CA GLU A 152 -18.43 50.87 -13.86
C GLU A 152 -19.79 51.22 -13.23
N SER A 153 -20.30 50.41 -12.30
CA SER A 153 -21.61 50.63 -11.66
C SER A 153 -21.58 51.63 -10.50
N GLY A 154 -20.38 52.01 -10.04
CA GLY A 154 -20.14 52.85 -8.87
C GLY A 154 -20.29 52.11 -7.54
N GLY A 155 -19.31 52.28 -6.63
CA GLY A 155 -19.30 51.66 -5.31
C GLY A 155 -20.08 52.43 -4.24
N ALA A 156 -20.01 51.94 -3.00
CA ALA A 156 -20.71 52.55 -1.87
C ALA A 156 -20.38 54.04 -1.68
N VAL A 157 -19.14 54.47 -1.95
CA VAL A 157 -18.74 55.88 -1.88
C VAL A 157 -19.55 56.75 -2.84
N GLU A 158 -19.72 56.29 -4.09
CA GLU A 158 -20.46 57.04 -5.10
C GLU A 158 -21.96 57.09 -4.76
N GLN A 159 -22.52 55.97 -4.28
CA GLN A 159 -23.92 55.93 -3.83
C GLN A 159 -24.18 56.87 -2.65
N LEU A 160 -23.24 56.95 -1.69
CA LEU A 160 -23.30 57.91 -0.58
C LEU A 160 -23.22 59.36 -1.09
N ARG A 161 -22.42 59.62 -2.11
CA ARG A 161 -22.30 60.95 -2.74
C ARG A 161 -23.60 61.38 -3.41
N VAL A 162 -24.22 60.48 -4.18
CA VAL A 162 -25.54 60.72 -4.77
C VAL A 162 -26.59 60.98 -3.68
N ALA A 163 -26.56 60.24 -2.57
CA ALA A 163 -27.46 60.49 -1.45
C ALA A 163 -27.20 61.85 -0.79
N GLN A 164 -25.94 62.24 -0.62
CA GLN A 164 -25.52 63.54 -0.07
C GLN A 164 -26.00 64.70 -0.95
N ASP A 165 -25.75 64.65 -2.27
CA ASP A 165 -26.17 65.69 -3.20
C ASP A 165 -27.69 65.90 -3.18
N ASN A 166 -28.46 64.80 -3.15
CA ASN A 166 -29.91 64.88 -3.03
C ASN A 166 -30.37 65.45 -1.68
N ALA A 167 -29.71 65.07 -0.58
CA ALA A 167 -30.02 65.61 0.74
C ALA A 167 -29.71 67.11 0.84
N ASP A 168 -28.62 67.57 0.22
CA ASP A 168 -28.26 68.99 0.13
C ASP A 168 -29.29 69.79 -0.66
N GLU A 169 -29.78 69.29 -1.80
CA GLU A 169 -30.85 69.95 -2.56
C GLU A 169 -32.17 70.01 -1.77
N LEU A 170 -32.51 68.95 -1.05
CA LEU A 170 -33.72 68.91 -0.23
C LEU A 170 -33.62 69.81 1.02
N ALA A 171 -32.43 69.96 1.60
CA ALA A 171 -32.19 70.86 2.72
C ALA A 171 -32.44 72.34 2.36
N LYS A 172 -32.26 72.71 1.09
CA LYS A 172 -32.64 74.05 0.57
C LYS A 172 -34.16 74.28 0.60
N ILE A 173 -34.96 73.21 0.60
CA ILE A 173 -36.43 73.25 0.65
C ILE A 173 -36.94 73.16 2.09
N ASP A 174 -36.43 72.20 2.86
CA ASP A 174 -36.74 72.00 4.29
C ASP A 174 -35.47 71.87 5.13
N THR A 175 -35.19 72.92 5.90
CA THR A 175 -34.05 73.01 6.84
C THR A 175 -33.95 71.84 7.83
N LYS A 176 -35.03 71.09 8.08
CA LYS A 176 -34.97 69.88 8.93
C LYS A 176 -34.07 68.78 8.37
N LEU A 177 -33.75 68.83 7.06
CA LEU A 177 -32.91 67.85 6.40
C LEU A 177 -31.41 68.20 6.42
N GLU A 178 -31.03 69.40 6.89
CA GLU A 178 -29.62 69.82 7.01
C GLU A 178 -28.79 68.83 7.85
N ALA A 179 -29.36 68.30 8.93
CA ALA A 179 -28.68 67.32 9.78
C ALA A 179 -28.41 66.00 9.03
N ALA A 180 -29.32 65.56 8.17
CA ALA A 180 -29.13 64.35 7.36
C ALA A 180 -28.06 64.57 6.28
N ALA A 181 -28.06 65.74 5.64
CA ALA A 181 -27.04 66.12 4.66
C ALA A 181 -25.63 66.17 5.29
N GLY A 182 -25.50 66.76 6.48
CA GLY A 182 -24.24 66.76 7.24
C GLY A 182 -23.74 65.35 7.58
N LEU A 183 -24.61 64.46 8.05
CA LEU A 183 -24.25 63.06 8.33
C LEU A 183 -23.80 62.30 7.07
N LEU A 184 -24.40 62.58 5.91
CA LEU A 184 -24.00 61.97 4.64
C LEU A 184 -22.65 62.49 4.16
N LEU A 185 -22.36 63.79 4.33
CA LEU A 185 -21.04 64.37 4.04
C LEU A 185 -19.93 63.71 4.88
N ASP A 186 -20.18 63.54 6.17
CA ASP A 186 -19.25 62.86 7.08
C ASP A 186 -19.08 61.39 6.66
N ALA A 187 -20.16 60.70 6.30
CA ALA A 187 -20.12 59.30 5.85
C ALA A 187 -19.31 59.13 4.54
N VAL A 188 -19.47 60.03 3.56
CA VAL A 188 -18.66 60.04 2.33
C VAL A 188 -17.18 60.18 2.69
N SER A 189 -16.84 61.16 3.53
CA SER A 189 -15.45 61.41 3.94
C SER A 189 -14.83 60.20 4.64
N GLN A 190 -15.56 59.58 5.58
CA GLN A 190 -15.11 58.38 6.29
C GLN A 190 -14.96 57.17 5.37
N ALA A 191 -15.87 56.99 4.40
CA ALA A 191 -15.79 55.90 3.43
C ALA A 191 -14.59 56.06 2.48
N GLU A 192 -14.28 57.29 2.04
CA GLU A 192 -13.09 57.59 1.25
C GLU A 192 -11.79 57.32 2.03
N ASP A 193 -11.74 57.70 3.31
CA ASP A 193 -10.61 57.42 4.19
C ASP A 193 -10.40 55.91 4.39
N ALA A 194 -11.48 55.16 4.65
CA ALA A 194 -11.42 53.71 4.76
C ALA A 194 -10.89 53.07 3.47
N ALA A 195 -11.38 53.50 2.31
CA ALA A 195 -10.91 53.01 1.01
C ALA A 195 -9.42 53.30 0.78
N ARG A 196 -8.92 54.47 1.20
CA ARG A 196 -7.50 54.82 1.13
C ARG A 196 -6.65 53.94 2.03
N LEU A 197 -7.09 53.70 3.27
CA LEU A 197 -6.38 52.83 4.21
C LEU A 197 -6.31 51.39 3.71
N ILE A 198 -7.41 50.85 3.20
CA ILE A 198 -7.45 49.50 2.62
C ILE A 198 -6.51 49.39 1.43
N ARG A 199 -6.52 50.37 0.52
CA ARG A 199 -5.62 50.39 -0.64
C ARG A 199 -4.15 50.46 -0.23
N ALA A 200 -3.80 51.34 0.70
CA ALA A 200 -2.42 51.46 1.19
C ALA A 200 -1.95 50.16 1.86
N TYR A 201 -2.84 49.46 2.56
CA TYR A 201 -2.53 48.16 3.16
C TYR A 201 -2.31 47.09 2.09
N LEU A 202 -3.14 47.04 1.04
CA LEU A 202 -2.96 46.12 -0.10
C LEU A 202 -1.62 46.38 -0.81
N GLU A 203 -1.26 47.63 -1.07
CA GLU A 203 0.02 48.00 -1.69
C GLU A 203 1.20 47.57 -0.80
N ALA A 204 1.12 47.79 0.52
CA ALA A 204 2.15 47.34 1.46
C ALA A 204 2.28 45.81 1.57
N MET A 205 1.18 45.05 1.34
CA MET A 205 1.22 43.59 1.27
C MET A 205 1.93 43.09 0.01
N GLU A 206 1.81 43.81 -1.11
CA GLU A 206 2.46 43.45 -2.38
C GLU A 206 3.97 43.81 -2.42
N GLU A 207 4.40 44.80 -1.65
CA GLU A 207 5.80 45.27 -1.57
C GLU A 207 6.73 44.35 -0.74
N ASP A 208 6.21 43.30 -0.11
CA ASP A 208 6.99 42.31 0.67
C ASP A 208 7.08 40.94 -0.04
N PRO A 209 7.77 40.84 -1.19
CA PRO A 209 7.82 39.62 -2.01
C PRO A 209 8.64 38.50 -1.36
N GLU A 210 9.48 38.75 -0.35
CA GLU A 210 10.15 37.67 0.40
C GLU A 210 9.11 36.86 1.19
N ARG A 211 8.09 37.52 1.73
CA ARG A 211 6.97 36.90 2.42
C ARG A 211 5.99 36.18 1.49
N ILE A 212 6.07 36.40 0.18
CA ILE A 212 5.31 35.70 -0.86
C ILE A 212 6.16 34.56 -1.48
N ASN A 213 7.49 34.68 -1.48
CA ASN A 213 8.42 33.65 -1.97
C ASN A 213 8.74 32.57 -0.92
N GLU A 214 8.70 32.87 0.38
CA GLU A 214 8.61 31.84 1.45
C GLU A 214 7.37 30.95 1.29
N VAL A 215 6.41 31.43 0.51
CA VAL A 215 5.00 31.03 0.50
C VAL A 215 4.62 30.30 -0.80
N GLU A 216 5.19 30.70 -1.93
CA GLU A 216 5.00 30.07 -3.25
C GLU A 216 6.14 29.12 -3.65
N ALA A 217 7.15 28.90 -2.80
CA ALA A 217 8.19 27.93 -3.09
C ALA A 217 7.53 26.56 -3.37
N PRO A 218 7.64 26.02 -4.60
CA PRO A 218 6.91 24.84 -4.98
C PRO A 218 7.45 23.66 -4.17
N GLU A 219 6.59 23.11 -3.31
CA GLU A 219 6.79 21.87 -2.56
C GLU A 219 7.53 20.84 -3.43
N PRO A 220 8.82 20.55 -3.20
CA PRO A 220 9.47 19.47 -3.92
C PRO A 220 9.04 18.10 -3.38
N HIS A 221 8.38 18.03 -2.22
CA HIS A 221 8.28 16.81 -1.43
C HIS A 221 6.84 16.45 -1.02
N CYS A 222 5.88 16.63 -1.91
CA CYS A 222 4.58 15.95 -1.81
C CYS A 222 4.77 14.42 -2.06
N ARG A 223 5.37 13.72 -1.08
CA ARG A 223 5.45 12.26 -0.95
C ARG A 223 5.19 11.67 0.46
N PRO A 224 4.93 12.39 1.58
CA PRO A 224 4.98 11.72 2.89
C PRO A 224 3.79 10.77 3.12
N GLU A 225 2.59 11.13 2.62
CA GLU A 225 1.38 10.36 2.91
C GLU A 225 1.37 8.95 2.27
N ALA A 226 2.08 8.78 1.15
CA ALA A 226 2.18 7.48 0.47
C ALA A 226 3.22 6.55 1.14
N GLN A 227 4.23 7.07 1.82
CA GLN A 227 5.33 6.30 2.41
C GLN A 227 5.08 5.90 3.87
N VAL A 228 4.49 6.77 4.70
CA VAL A 228 4.15 6.45 6.10
C VAL A 228 3.09 5.34 6.18
N ARG A 229 2.10 5.32 5.28
CA ARG A 229 1.11 4.22 5.21
C ARG A 229 1.72 2.89 4.75
N ARG A 230 2.82 2.91 4.01
CA ARG A 230 3.48 1.69 3.49
C ARG A 230 4.37 1.00 4.54
N HIS A 231 4.97 1.78 5.45
CA HIS A 231 5.94 1.25 6.42
C HIS A 231 5.45 1.33 7.88
N GLY A 232 4.54 2.25 8.24
CA GLY A 232 4.02 2.41 9.61
C GLY A 232 2.84 1.50 9.98
N ALA A 233 2.15 0.89 9.01
CA ALA A 233 0.99 0.02 9.27
C ALA A 233 1.34 -1.44 9.59
N ARG A 234 2.62 -1.77 9.81
CA ARG A 234 3.05 -3.15 10.11
C ARG A 234 3.41 -3.41 11.58
N ASP A 235 3.47 -2.38 12.42
CA ASP A 235 3.87 -2.49 13.83
C ASP A 235 2.75 -2.12 14.82
N ALA A 236 1.48 -2.35 14.48
CA ALA A 236 0.33 -2.27 15.41
C ALA A 236 -0.44 -3.59 15.46
#